data_AF-A0A533VHP6-F1
#
_entry.id   AF-A0A533VHP6-F1
#
_cell.length_a   1.000
_cell.length_b   1.000
_cell.length_c   1.000
_cell.angle_alpha   90.00
_cell.angle_beta   90.00
_cell.angle_gamma   90.00
#
_symmetry.space_group_name_H-M   'P 1'
#
loop_
_entity.id
_entity.type
_entity.pdbx_description
1 polymer ?
#
loop_
_entity_poly.entity_id
_entity_poly.type
_entity_poly.pdbx_seq_one_letter_code
_entity_poly.pdbx_strand_id
1 'polypeptide(L)'
;MKLRGFRIELSEIESVMMQYEDVIAAACTVREDMQDIQQLVGYVIARNGKVDVNGLRSHLQDRLPAFMIPSLIEIIKEIPRLPSGKLDRASLPAPQERYDKLQSAKLPRNDTERQIANVWQALFQPQVVSIGDNFF
;
A
#
# COMPACT_ATOMS: atom_id res chain seq x y z
N MET A 1 2.96 -3.16 16.11
CA MET A 1 1.57 -3.05 15.58
C MET A 1 1.13 -4.40 15.03
N LYS A 2 -0.16 -4.66 14.79
CA LYS A 2 -0.59 -5.85 14.01
C LYS A 2 -1.24 -5.44 12.69
N LEU A 3 -0.96 -6.19 11.63
CA LEU A 3 -1.58 -6.07 10.32
C LEU A 3 -1.89 -7.49 9.83
N ARG A 4 -3.17 -7.78 9.55
CA ARG A 4 -3.61 -9.10 9.04
C ARG A 4 -3.10 -10.28 9.90
N GLY A 5 -3.10 -10.11 11.22
CA GLY A 5 -2.64 -11.12 12.18
C GLY A 5 -1.13 -11.15 12.46
N PHE A 6 -0.30 -10.49 11.64
CA PHE A 6 1.15 -10.44 11.83
C PHE A 6 1.56 -9.25 12.67
N ARG A 7 2.57 -9.44 13.53
CA ARG A 7 3.24 -8.32 14.19
C ARG A 7 4.15 -7.62 13.17
N ILE A 8 3.99 -6.31 13.04
CA ILE A 8 4.81 -5.47 12.15
C ILE A 8 5.51 -4.39 12.96
N GLU A 9 6.78 -4.19 12.64
CA GLU A 9 7.63 -3.11 13.12
C GLU A 9 7.91 -2.14 11.96
N LEU A 10 7.20 -1.00 11.95
CA LEU A 10 7.29 -0.02 10.85
C LEU A 10 8.71 0.54 10.71
N SER A 11 9.42 0.70 11.84
CA SER A 11 10.81 1.18 11.86
C SER A 11 11.78 0.25 11.14
N GLU A 12 11.51 -1.06 11.12
CA GLU A 12 12.32 -2.03 10.37
C GLU A 12 12.17 -1.80 8.88
N ILE A 13 10.92 -1.69 8.41
CA ILE A 13 10.60 -1.42 7.01
C ILE A 13 11.22 -0.09 6.56
N GLU A 14 11.04 0.97 7.37
CA GLU A 14 11.62 2.29 7.13
C GLU A 14 13.14 2.23 7.03
N SER A 15 13.80 1.46 7.90
CA SER A 15 15.26 1.30 7.89
C SER A 15 15.77 0.58 6.64
N VAL A 16 15.05 -0.43 6.15
CA VAL A 16 15.42 -1.11 4.91
C VAL A 16 15.15 -0.23 3.69
N MET A 17 14.04 0.52 3.66
CA MET A 17 13.77 1.48 2.58
C MET A 17 14.88 2.53 2.46
N MET A 18 15.42 2.99 3.59
CA MET A 18 16.53 3.93 3.66
C MET A 18 17.88 3.40 3.14
N GLN A 19 18.03 2.08 3.00
CA GLN A 19 19.24 1.46 2.44
C GLN A 19 19.24 1.42 0.92
N TYR A 20 18.12 1.77 0.28
CA TYR A 20 18.04 1.90 -1.16
C TYR A 20 18.67 3.23 -1.62
N GLU A 21 19.56 3.18 -2.61
CA GLU A 21 20.46 4.29 -2.96
C GLU A 21 19.75 5.63 -3.27
N ASP A 22 18.58 5.54 -3.89
CA ASP A 22 17.76 6.69 -4.30
C ASP A 22 16.89 7.26 -3.19
N VAL A 23 16.87 6.67 -1.99
CA VAL A 23 16.02 7.11 -0.87
C VAL A 23 16.82 7.99 0.10
N ILE A 24 16.29 9.18 0.41
CA ILE A 24 16.84 10.09 1.45
C ILE A 24 16.15 9.90 2.79
N ALA A 25 14.84 9.68 2.76
CA ALA A 25 14.02 9.55 3.95
C ALA A 25 12.87 8.58 3.65
N ALA A 26 12.48 7.78 4.65
CA ALA A 26 11.35 6.88 4.54
C ALA A 26 10.44 6.98 5.77
N ALA A 27 9.15 6.77 5.55
CA ALA A 27 8.15 6.63 6.60
C ALA A 27 7.14 5.54 6.19
N CYS A 28 6.67 4.75 7.15
CA CYS A 28 5.60 3.80 6.92
C CYS A 28 4.41 4.08 7.84
N THR A 29 3.22 3.78 7.34
CA THR A 29 2.00 3.80 8.14
C THR A 29 1.02 2.75 7.61
N VAL A 30 0.07 2.35 8.46
CA VAL A 30 -1.06 1.52 8.06
C VAL A 30 -2.28 2.41 7.94
N ARG A 31 -2.99 2.30 6.82
CA ARG A 31 -4.24 3.02 6.56
C ARG A 31 -5.33 2.04 6.21
N GLU A 32 -6.55 2.35 6.61
CA GLU A 32 -7.74 1.72 6.06
C GLU A 32 -8.03 2.34 4.70
N ASP A 33 -8.33 1.48 3.73
CA ASP A 33 -8.83 1.94 2.44
C ASP A 33 -10.36 2.12 2.48
N MET A 34 -10.97 2.46 1.34
CA MET A 34 -12.42 2.69 1.23
C MET A 34 -13.30 1.46 1.55
N GLN A 35 -12.71 0.28 1.71
CA GLN A 35 -13.39 -0.97 2.02
C GLN A 35 -13.04 -1.48 3.42
N ASP A 36 -12.52 -0.60 4.29
CA ASP A 36 -12.03 -0.92 5.64
C ASP A 36 -10.90 -1.97 5.66
N ILE A 37 -10.21 -2.16 4.53
CA ILE A 37 -9.08 -3.07 4.45
C ILE A 37 -7.83 -2.32 4.85
N GLN A 38 -7.14 -2.83 5.86
CA GLN A 38 -5.85 -2.29 6.28
C GLN A 38 -4.77 -2.53 5.20
N GLN A 39 -4.10 -1.44 4.84
CA GLN A 39 -3.03 -1.37 3.85
C GLN A 39 -1.78 -0.76 4.45
N LEU A 40 -0.63 -1.38 4.18
CA LEU A 40 0.68 -0.85 4.53
C LEU A 40 1.15 0.09 3.42
N VAL A 41 1.38 1.35 3.77
CA VAL A 41 1.84 2.39 2.85
C VAL A 41 3.24 2.84 3.25
N GLY A 42 4.15 2.81 2.29
CA GLY A 42 5.48 3.39 2.39
C GLY A 42 5.53 4.76 1.72
N TYR A 43 6.24 5.70 2.31
CA TYR A 43 6.51 7.01 1.75
C TYR A 43 8.01 7.20 1.66
N VAL A 44 8.49 7.73 0.55
CA VAL A 44 9.90 8.02 0.33
C VAL A 44 10.12 9.46 -0.12
N ILE A 45 11.22 10.06 0.34
CA ILE A 45 11.81 11.24 -0.27
C ILE A 45 12.92 10.77 -1.19
N ALA A 46 12.78 11.08 -2.47
CA ALA A 46 13.74 10.71 -3.50
C ALA A 46 14.98 11.62 -3.50
N ARG A 47 16.16 11.04 -3.70
CA ARG A 47 17.43 11.77 -3.76
C ARG A 47 17.51 12.78 -4.89
N ASN A 48 17.11 12.34 -6.08
CA ASN A 48 17.14 13.13 -7.30
C ASN A 48 15.73 13.40 -7.83
N GLY A 49 14.73 13.44 -6.94
CA GLY A 49 13.32 13.59 -7.31
C GLY A 49 12.69 12.37 -7.99
N LYS A 50 13.42 11.27 -8.15
CA LYS A 50 12.94 9.98 -8.67
C LYS A 50 13.50 8.83 -7.85
N VAL A 51 12.70 7.78 -7.69
CA VAL A 51 13.05 6.48 -7.12
C VAL A 51 12.43 5.43 -8.03
N ASP A 52 13.17 4.40 -8.40
CA ASP A 52 12.57 3.21 -9.01
C ASP A 52 11.78 2.44 -7.96
N VAL A 53 10.46 2.61 -7.97
CA VAL A 53 9.54 1.96 -7.01
C VAL A 53 9.56 0.44 -7.15
N ASN A 54 9.76 -0.10 -8.36
CA ASN A 54 9.82 -1.54 -8.56
C ASN A 54 11.14 -2.11 -8.03
N GLY A 55 12.26 -1.45 -8.33
CA GLY A 55 13.56 -1.76 -7.76
C GLY A 55 13.56 -1.71 -6.23
N LEU A 56 12.96 -0.66 -5.64
CA LEU A 56 12.78 -0.54 -4.20
C LEU A 56 11.93 -1.69 -3.64
N ARG A 57 10.83 -2.07 -4.31
CA ARG A 57 10.00 -3.19 -3.86
C ARG A 57 10.77 -4.51 -3.87
N SER A 58 11.53 -4.81 -4.92
CA SER A 58 12.39 -5.99 -4.98
C SER A 58 13.44 -5.96 -3.87
N HIS A 59 14.07 -4.81 -3.64
CA HIS A 59 15.04 -4.62 -2.56
C HIS A 59 14.45 -4.94 -1.17
N LEU A 60 13.19 -4.58 -0.93
CA LEU A 60 12.47 -4.94 0.31
C LEU A 60 12.18 -6.44 0.37
N GLN A 61 11.74 -7.05 -0.73
CA GLN A 61 11.39 -8.48 -0.78
C GLN A 61 12.59 -9.39 -0.49
N ASP A 62 13.79 -8.97 -0.85
CA ASP A 62 15.02 -9.72 -0.56
C ASP A 62 15.40 -9.72 0.93
N ARG A 63 14.85 -8.78 1.71
CA ARG A 63 15.29 -8.49 3.09
C ARG A 63 14.20 -8.64 4.14
N LEU A 64 12.94 -8.56 3.74
CA LEU A 64 11.79 -8.54 4.63
C LEU A 64 10.79 -9.63 4.25
N PRO A 65 10.05 -10.19 5.22
CA PRO A 65 8.93 -11.07 4.95
C PRO A 65 7.87 -10.38 4.08
N ALA A 66 7.17 -11.16 3.24
CA ALA A 66 6.18 -10.65 2.29
C ALA A 66 5.09 -9.76 2.93
N PHE A 67 4.67 -10.04 4.16
CA PHE A 67 3.65 -9.26 4.88
C PHE A 67 4.13 -7.89 5.38
N MET A 68 5.45 -7.62 5.35
CA MET A 68 6.05 -6.32 5.68
C MET A 68 6.32 -5.45 4.45
N ILE A 69 6.04 -5.96 3.25
CA ILE A 69 6.24 -5.21 2.01
C ILE A 69 5.07 -4.23 1.81
N PRO A 70 5.31 -2.92 1.72
CA PRO A 70 4.23 -1.96 1.49
C PRO A 70 3.48 -2.24 0.19
N SER A 71 2.15 -2.27 0.27
CA SER A 71 1.29 -2.45 -0.90
C SER A 71 1.28 -1.22 -1.80
N LEU A 72 1.55 -0.04 -1.22
CA LEU A 72 1.70 1.23 -1.92
C LEU A 72 3.00 1.91 -1.48
N ILE A 73 3.69 2.53 -2.43
CA ILE A 73 4.89 3.32 -2.17
C ILE A 73 4.73 4.66 -2.88
N GLU A 74 4.70 5.74 -2.12
CA GLU A 74 4.47 7.10 -2.61
C GLU A 74 5.74 7.93 -2.50
N ILE A 75 6.06 8.70 -3.54
CA ILE A 75 7.17 9.65 -3.51
C ILE A 75 6.64 11.01 -3.05
N ILE A 76 7.13 11.51 -1.93
CA ILE A 76 6.71 12.77 -1.34
C ILE A 76 7.88 13.75 -1.20
N LYS A 77 7.55 15.04 -1.08
CA LYS A 77 8.57 16.10 -0.97
C LYS A 77 9.13 16.23 0.44
N GLU A 78 8.32 15.93 1.45
CA GLU A 78 8.68 16.06 2.86
C GLU A 78 7.94 15.05 3.72
N ILE A 79 8.56 14.64 4.82
CA ILE A 79 7.95 13.79 5.83
C ILE A 79 7.49 14.67 6.99
N PRO A 80 6.18 14.72 7.32
CA PRO A 80 5.66 15.51 8.42
C PRO A 80 6.27 15.12 9.76
N ARG A 81 6.55 16.13 10.59
CA ARG A 81 7.07 15.94 11.94
C ARG A 81 6.27 16.76 12.94
N LEU A 82 6.10 16.22 14.14
CA LEU A 82 5.59 16.94 15.29
C LEU A 82 6.61 18.00 15.74
N PRO A 83 6.21 19.00 16.55
CA PRO A 83 7.14 19.97 17.14
C PRO A 83 8.29 19.33 17.94
N SER A 84 8.08 18.11 18.44
CA SER A 84 9.11 17.31 19.12
C SER A 84 10.17 16.69 18.19
N GLY A 85 10.04 16.85 16.87
CA GLY A 85 10.89 16.23 15.85
C GLY A 85 10.50 14.79 15.49
N LYS A 86 9.57 14.18 16.23
CA LYS A 86 9.04 12.84 15.94
C LYS A 86 8.22 12.84 14.65
N LEU A 87 8.24 11.72 13.93
CA LEU A 87 7.41 11.50 12.74
C LEU A 87 5.93 11.66 13.10
N ASP A 88 5.24 12.56 12.38
CA ASP A 88 3.80 12.73 12.46
C ASP A 88 3.11 11.85 11.40
N ARG A 89 2.79 10.61 11.79
CA ARG A 89 2.15 9.63 10.89
C ARG A 89 0.72 10.01 10.52
N ALA A 90 0.03 10.78 11.36
CA ALA A 90 -1.35 11.18 11.11
C ALA A 90 -1.43 12.22 9.98
N SER A 91 -0.42 13.08 9.88
CA SER A 91 -0.32 14.12 8.84
C SER A 91 0.31 13.64 7.52
N LEU A 92 0.72 12.37 7.41
CA LEU A 92 1.16 11.82 6.12
C LEU A 92 0.04 11.97 5.07
N PRO A 93 0.38 12.27 3.80
CA PRO A 93 -0.64 12.46 2.77
C PRO A 93 -1.37 11.15 2.45
N ALA A 94 -2.62 11.24 2.02
CA ALA A 94 -3.33 10.08 1.48
C ALA A 94 -2.65 9.62 0.18
N PRO A 95 -2.49 8.30 -0.07
CA PRO A 95 -1.93 7.79 -1.32
C PRO A 95 -2.72 8.25 -2.55
N GLN A 96 -2.04 8.72 -3.58
CA GLN A 96 -2.66 9.19 -4.82
C GLN A 96 -2.94 8.02 -5.79
N GLU A 97 -2.10 6.98 -5.78
CA GLU A 97 -2.17 5.87 -6.76
C GLU A 97 -3.54 5.16 -6.80
N ARG A 98 -4.24 5.06 -5.66
CA ARG A 98 -5.54 4.36 -5.61
C ARG A 98 -6.64 5.16 -6.31
N TYR A 99 -6.59 6.49 -6.23
CA TYR A 99 -7.50 7.39 -6.95
C TYR A 99 -7.23 7.35 -8.46
N ASP A 100 -5.96 7.40 -8.87
CA ASP A 100 -5.59 7.38 -10.28
C ASP A 100 -5.83 6.02 -10.95
N LYS A 101 -5.64 4.89 -10.25
CA LYS A 101 -5.99 3.54 -10.76
C LYS A 101 -7.51 3.35 -10.92
N LEU A 102 -8.33 3.93 -10.04
CA LEU A 102 -9.79 3.91 -10.20
C LEU A 102 -10.24 4.79 -11.38
N GLN A 103 -9.61 5.94 -11.59
CA GLN A 103 -9.91 6.84 -12.71
C GLN A 103 -9.36 6.34 -14.06
N SER A 104 -8.24 5.62 -14.06
CA SER A 104 -7.63 5.00 -15.26
C SER A 104 -8.06 3.55 -15.48
N ALA A 105 -8.96 3.02 -14.66
CA ALA A 105 -9.53 1.69 -14.83
C ALA A 105 -10.16 1.61 -16.23
N LYS A 106 -9.58 0.78 -17.09
CA LYS A 106 -10.12 0.56 -18.44
C LYS A 106 -11.48 -0.11 -18.29
N LEU A 107 -12.53 0.60 -18.71
CA LEU A 107 -13.86 0.03 -18.83
C LEU A 107 -13.82 -1.13 -19.85
N PRO A 108 -14.60 -2.20 -19.62
CA PRO A 108 -14.75 -3.26 -20.61
C PRO A 108 -15.11 -2.70 -21.98
N ARG A 109 -14.35 -3.06 -23.00
CA ARG A 109 -14.46 -2.52 -24.36
C ARG A 109 -15.46 -3.30 -25.21
N ASN A 110 -15.82 -4.51 -24.80
CA ASN A 110 -16.78 -5.39 -25.47
C ASN A 110 -17.50 -6.29 -24.46
N ASP A 111 -18.52 -7.02 -24.95
CA ASP A 111 -19.35 -7.89 -24.11
C ASP A 111 -18.57 -9.01 -23.44
N THR A 112 -17.54 -9.55 -24.09
CA THR A 112 -16.67 -10.58 -23.53
C THR A 112 -15.87 -10.04 -22.32
N GLU A 113 -15.23 -8.88 -22.46
CA GLU A 113 -14.53 -8.22 -21.35
C GLU A 113 -15.50 -7.88 -20.21
N ARG A 114 -16.76 -7.53 -20.55
CA ARG A 114 -17.79 -7.22 -19.56
C ARG A 114 -18.21 -8.45 -18.77
N GLN A 115 -18.42 -9.58 -19.44
CA GLN A 115 -18.71 -10.85 -18.80
C GLN A 115 -17.57 -11.29 -17.86
N ILE A 116 -16.33 -11.16 -18.31
CA ILE A 116 -15.15 -11.45 -17.47
C ILE A 116 -15.15 -10.51 -16.26
N ALA A 117 -15.21 -9.19 -16.45
CA ALA A 117 -15.21 -8.24 -15.33
C ALA A 117 -16.32 -8.51 -14.31
N ASN A 118 -17.52 -8.90 -14.76
CA ASN A 118 -18.63 -9.26 -13.88
C ASN A 118 -18.35 -10.53 -13.07
N VAL A 119 -17.75 -11.56 -13.68
CA VAL A 119 -17.34 -12.78 -12.96
C VAL A 119 -16.29 -12.44 -11.90
N TRP A 120 -15.29 -11.63 -12.25
CA TRP A 120 -14.28 -11.17 -11.28
C TRP A 120 -14.94 -10.37 -10.15
N GLN A 121 -15.85 -9.44 -10.44
CA GLN A 121 -16.58 -8.72 -9.39
C GLN A 121 -17.38 -9.66 -8.48
N ALA A 122 -18.07 -10.66 -9.04
CA ALA A 122 -18.85 -11.62 -8.26
C ALA A 122 -17.98 -12.48 -7.33
N LEU A 123 -16.72 -12.74 -7.71
CA LEU A 123 -15.77 -13.51 -6.90
C LEU A 123 -15.12 -12.67 -5.78
N PHE A 124 -14.91 -11.37 -6.00
CA PHE A 124 -14.18 -10.48 -5.08
C PHE A 124 -15.06 -9.54 -4.26
N GLN A 125 -16.37 -9.49 -4.50
CA GLN A 125 -17.29 -8.79 -3.59
C GLN A 125 -17.34 -9.53 -2.24
N PRO A 126 -17.34 -8.81 -1.11
CA PRO A 126 -17.60 -9.43 0.19
C PRO A 126 -19.01 -10.03 0.13
N GLN A 127 -19.10 -11.36 0.02
CA GLN A 127 -20.38 -12.02 0.19
C GLN A 127 -20.84 -11.76 1.63
N VAL A 128 -22.06 -11.26 1.80
CA VAL A 128 -22.67 -11.15 3.12
C VAL A 128 -22.92 -12.56 3.60
N VAL A 129 -21.99 -13.09 4.40
CA VAL A 129 -22.07 -14.44 4.98
C VAL A 129 -23.11 -14.42 6.10
N SER A 130 -24.16 -15.22 5.95
CA SER A 130 -25.19 -15.45 6.96
C SER A 130 -24.75 -16.55 7.92
N ILE A 131 -25.30 -16.54 9.14
CA ILE A 131 -25.01 -17.54 10.19
C ILE A 131 -25.42 -18.97 9.76
N GLY A 132 -26.23 -19.09 8.71
CA GLY A 132 -26.65 -20.37 8.12
C GLY A 132 -25.79 -20.87 6.95
N ASP A 133 -24.77 -20.12 6.51
CA ASP A 133 -24.01 -20.49 5.33
C ASP A 133 -22.97 -21.56 5.66
N ASN A 134 -23.02 -22.69 4.94
CA ASN A 134 -22.02 -23.75 4.99
C ASN A 134 -20.97 -23.51 3.89
N PHE A 135 -19.69 -23.62 4.26
CA PHE A 135 -18.55 -23.26 3.42
C PHE A 135 -18.03 -24.42 2.54
N PHE A 136 -18.69 -25.59 2.57
CA PHE A 136 -18.28 -26.81 1.84
C PHE A 136 -19.40 -27.39 1.00
#